data_AF-A0A8J4X1M7-F1
#
_entry.id   AF-A0A8J4X1M7-F1
#
_cell.length_a   1.000
_cell.length_b   1.000
_cell.length_c   1.000
_cell.angle_alpha   90.00
_cell.angle_beta   90.00
_cell.angle_gamma   90.00
#
_symmetry.space_group_name_H-M   'P 1'
#
loop_
_entity.id
_entity.type
_entity.pdbx_description
1 polymer ?
#
loop_
_entity_poly.entity_id
_entity_poly.type
_entity_poly.pdbx_seq_one_letter_code
_entity_poly.pdbx_strand_id
1 'polypeptide(L)'
;MELGVNGRFLYSSGTLFLAFSSKALPLLLFPALSLIAIGGILLLLTNIQVGNLFGTHRSTIITLYNGAFDSSSAVFLVIKVLYEQGISLQSSFLFLSACGIIHLLRTLFLLPKSHIPYPLPESYTYGVSCHKSKSYNLEEFEGKQEIDFTTDRKKQDQSRDSEPQKPDDAPPKVESLSKDSSFKSCVVSWFFLWHLVWLSVMQLRHYLFIGTLNPMLNRLANQDPATVSRYTNAFAFTQLTGIFCAPWNGLLMDRHKRKGLKPGENEKKADLRASILSLFLTSMQCLLFSICSTIPFLPLQYVTFVLQVLNRSFLYGGNAAFISIAFPIQHFGKLYGLIMSLSAVVSLLQYPCLALVKAFGGDPFY
;
A
#
# COMPACT_ATOMS: atom_id res chain seq x y z
N MET A 1 -16.47 8.43 -0.34
CA MET A 1 -17.00 8.27 1.04
C MET A 1 -17.44 6.85 1.37
N GLU A 2 -18.28 6.21 0.55
CA GLU A 2 -18.84 4.86 0.84
C GLU A 2 -17.78 3.80 1.13
N LEU A 3 -16.72 3.73 0.34
CA LEU A 3 -15.63 2.76 0.54
C LEU A 3 -14.95 2.92 1.92
N GLY A 4 -14.81 4.16 2.40
CA GLY A 4 -14.20 4.45 3.70
C GLY A 4 -15.12 4.12 4.88
N VAL A 5 -16.43 4.33 4.71
CA VAL A 5 -17.45 3.90 5.68
C VAL A 5 -17.47 2.38 5.78
N ASN A 6 -17.54 1.69 4.64
CA ASN A 6 -17.53 0.23 4.57
C ASN A 6 -16.25 -0.35 5.21
N GLY A 7 -15.08 0.24 4.91
CA GLY A 7 -13.81 -0.18 5.53
C GLY A 7 -13.81 -0.07 7.04
N ARG A 8 -14.28 1.05 7.61
CA ARG A 8 -14.36 1.27 9.07
C ARG A 8 -15.38 0.38 9.75
N PHE A 9 -16.51 0.13 9.08
CA PHE A 9 -17.54 -0.78 9.56
C PHE A 9 -17.02 -2.22 9.64
N LEU A 10 -16.40 -2.72 8.57
CA LEU A 10 -15.82 -4.07 8.53
C LEU A 10 -14.70 -4.23 9.58
N TYR A 11 -13.83 -3.23 9.71
CA TYR A 11 -12.76 -3.24 10.71
C TYR A 11 -13.33 -3.31 12.14
N SER A 12 -14.31 -2.46 12.46
CA SER A 12 -14.92 -2.43 13.81
C SER A 12 -15.71 -3.69 14.12
N SER A 13 -16.35 -4.29 13.12
CA SER A 13 -17.04 -5.58 13.25
C SER A 13 -16.04 -6.72 13.49
N GLY A 14 -14.90 -6.71 12.80
CA GLY A 14 -13.84 -7.69 12.98
C GLY A 14 -13.19 -7.63 14.37
N THR A 15 -12.92 -6.43 14.91
CA THR A 15 -12.41 -6.28 16.29
C THR A 15 -13.45 -6.68 17.34
N LEU A 16 -14.75 -6.46 17.07
CA LEU A 16 -15.83 -6.93 17.94
C LEU A 16 -15.91 -8.46 17.97
N PHE A 17 -15.82 -9.11 16.81
CA PHE A 17 -15.80 -10.59 16.73
C PHE A 17 -14.58 -11.16 17.46
N LEU A 18 -13.43 -10.48 17.37
CA LEU A 18 -12.23 -10.86 18.10
C LEU A 18 -12.40 -10.72 19.62
N ALA A 19 -13.16 -9.72 20.08
CA ALA A 19 -13.48 -9.55 21.50
C ALA A 19 -14.33 -10.70 22.07
N PHE A 20 -15.26 -11.23 21.28
CA PHE A 20 -16.11 -12.36 21.68
C PHE A 20 -15.50 -13.74 21.35
N SER A 21 -14.34 -13.77 20.71
CA SER A 21 -13.64 -15.02 20.43
C SER A 21 -13.13 -15.62 21.74
N SER A 22 -13.52 -16.86 22.01
CA SER A 22 -13.12 -17.62 23.19
C SER A 22 -12.45 -18.93 22.80
N LYS A 23 -11.82 -19.61 23.77
CA LYS A 23 -11.26 -20.95 23.57
C LYS A 23 -12.30 -21.98 23.11
N ALA A 24 -13.58 -21.76 23.43
CA ALA A 24 -14.70 -22.60 23.02
C ALA A 24 -15.17 -22.33 21.58
N LEU A 25 -14.84 -21.16 21.01
CA LEU A 25 -15.25 -20.76 19.67
C LEU A 25 -14.05 -20.30 18.80
N PRO A 26 -13.00 -21.14 18.64
CA PRO A 26 -11.78 -20.75 17.92
C PRO A 26 -12.05 -20.44 16.43
N LEU A 27 -13.13 -21.00 15.87
CA LEU A 27 -13.55 -20.75 14.49
C LEU A 27 -13.94 -19.29 14.24
N LEU A 28 -14.30 -18.52 15.28
CA LEU A 28 -14.65 -17.10 15.15
C LEU A 28 -13.43 -16.22 14.78
N LEU A 29 -12.21 -16.71 15.03
CA LEU A 29 -10.99 -16.01 14.64
C LEU A 29 -10.85 -15.84 13.14
N PHE A 30 -11.28 -16.82 12.33
CA PHE A 30 -11.19 -16.74 10.87
C PHE A 30 -11.99 -15.56 10.31
N PRO A 31 -13.33 -15.46 10.51
CA PRO A 31 -14.08 -14.31 10.03
C PRO A 31 -13.63 -13.00 10.68
N ALA A 32 -13.24 -13.01 11.96
CA ALA A 32 -12.73 -11.80 12.63
C ALA A 32 -11.50 -11.23 11.93
N LEU A 33 -10.47 -12.05 11.69
CA LEU A 33 -9.23 -11.63 11.04
C LEU A 33 -9.45 -11.27 9.57
N SER A 34 -10.34 -11.98 8.86
CA SER A 34 -10.72 -11.61 7.49
C SER A 34 -11.39 -10.24 7.41
N LEU A 35 -12.32 -9.93 8.31
CA LEU A 35 -12.99 -8.63 8.38
C LEU A 35 -11.99 -7.50 8.72
N ILE A 36 -11.06 -7.74 9.65
CA ILE A 36 -9.99 -6.79 9.97
C ILE A 36 -9.10 -6.55 8.75
N ALA A 37 -8.72 -7.61 8.02
CA ALA A 37 -7.86 -7.49 6.84
C ALA A 37 -8.54 -6.70 5.70
N ILE A 38 -9.80 -7.03 5.38
CA ILE A 38 -10.57 -6.32 4.34
C ILE A 38 -10.82 -4.87 4.78
N GLY A 39 -11.26 -4.64 6.02
CA GLY A 39 -11.48 -3.29 6.54
C GLY A 39 -10.21 -2.44 6.52
N GLY A 40 -9.07 -3.04 6.90
CA GLY A 40 -7.76 -2.40 6.90
C GLY A 40 -7.29 -1.96 5.51
N ILE A 41 -7.39 -2.84 4.49
CA ILE A 41 -6.94 -2.50 3.15
C ILE A 41 -7.83 -1.42 2.50
N LEU A 42 -9.14 -1.45 2.75
CA LEU A 42 -10.06 -0.41 2.28
C LEU A 42 -9.74 0.95 2.91
N LEU A 43 -9.44 0.97 4.22
CA LEU A 43 -8.98 2.16 4.92
C LEU A 43 -7.70 2.73 4.30
N LEU A 44 -6.70 1.88 4.05
CA LEU A 44 -5.45 2.29 3.40
C LEU A 44 -5.71 2.91 2.02
N LEU A 45 -6.51 2.25 1.16
CA LEU A 45 -6.83 2.74 -0.18
C LEU A 45 -7.49 4.12 -0.16
N THR A 46 -8.42 4.35 0.76
CA THR A 46 -9.07 5.67 0.88
C THR A 46 -8.13 6.76 1.39
N ASN A 47 -7.15 6.42 2.24
CA ASN A 47 -6.18 7.38 2.76
C ASN A 47 -5.08 7.72 1.76
N ILE A 48 -4.67 6.78 0.90
CA ILE A 48 -3.65 7.02 -0.15
C ILE A 48 -4.06 8.15 -1.11
N GLN A 49 -5.37 8.36 -1.33
CA GLN A 49 -5.90 9.45 -2.16
C GLN A 49 -5.51 10.84 -1.64
N VAL A 50 -5.26 10.98 -0.34
CA VAL A 50 -4.79 12.24 0.26
C VAL A 50 -3.43 12.65 -0.31
N GLY A 51 -2.59 11.70 -0.71
CA GLY A 51 -1.31 11.99 -1.38
C GLY A 51 -1.46 12.81 -2.65
N ASN A 52 -2.62 12.76 -3.33
CA ASN A 52 -2.88 13.56 -4.53
C ASN A 52 -2.91 15.07 -4.24
N LEU A 53 -3.21 15.48 -2.99
CA LEU A 53 -3.19 16.88 -2.56
C LEU A 53 -1.76 17.45 -2.50
N PHE A 54 -0.75 16.58 -2.41
CA PHE A 54 0.63 16.95 -2.12
C PHE A 54 1.52 16.80 -3.35
N GLY A 55 1.09 17.24 -4.55
CA GLY A 55 1.82 17.22 -5.84
C GLY A 55 3.27 16.69 -5.80
N THR A 56 4.24 17.55 -5.47
CA THR A 56 5.70 17.26 -5.43
C THR A 56 6.15 16.26 -4.36
N HIS A 57 5.32 16.01 -3.34
CA HIS A 57 5.56 15.06 -2.24
C HIS A 57 4.57 13.89 -2.24
N ARG A 58 3.86 13.68 -3.35
CA ARG A 58 2.80 12.67 -3.46
C ARG A 58 3.32 11.29 -3.08
N SER A 59 4.45 10.85 -3.64
CA SER A 59 5.00 9.51 -3.35
C SER A 59 5.38 9.39 -1.87
N THR A 60 5.99 10.44 -1.30
CA THR A 60 6.34 10.51 0.13
C THR A 60 5.12 10.38 1.04
N ILE A 61 4.00 11.03 0.73
CA ILE A 61 2.78 10.91 1.53
C ILE A 61 2.12 9.53 1.37
N ILE A 62 2.11 8.99 0.15
CA ILE A 62 1.61 7.63 -0.11
C ILE A 62 2.42 6.59 0.67
N THR A 63 3.75 6.70 0.67
CA THR A 63 4.59 5.76 1.42
C THR A 63 4.45 5.96 2.92
N LEU A 64 4.30 7.18 3.42
CA LEU A 64 4.01 7.44 4.83
C LEU A 64 2.72 6.76 5.30
N TYR A 65 1.63 6.81 4.52
CA TYR A 65 0.39 6.10 4.85
C TYR A 65 0.57 4.57 4.89
N ASN A 66 1.33 4.00 3.94
CA ASN A 66 1.66 2.57 3.97
C ASN A 66 2.51 2.22 5.20
N GLY A 67 3.49 3.05 5.56
CA GLY A 67 4.30 2.88 6.77
C GLY A 67 3.48 2.93 8.05
N ALA A 68 2.57 3.90 8.17
CA ALA A 68 1.64 3.98 9.30
C ALA A 68 0.70 2.77 9.39
N PHE A 69 0.23 2.28 8.24
CA PHE A 69 -0.57 1.05 8.17
C PHE A 69 0.24 -0.18 8.59
N ASP A 70 1.48 -0.34 8.11
CA ASP A 70 2.36 -1.45 8.48
C ASP A 70 2.72 -1.42 9.97
N SER A 71 2.99 -0.25 10.52
CA SER A 71 3.28 -0.06 11.94
C SER A 71 2.06 -0.21 12.85
N SER A 72 0.83 -0.25 12.33
CA SER A 72 -0.38 -0.44 13.14
C SER A 72 -0.42 -1.80 13.88
N SER A 73 0.41 -2.77 13.49
CA SER A 73 0.61 -4.01 14.25
C SER A 73 1.11 -3.76 15.68
N ALA A 74 1.67 -2.56 15.95
CA ALA A 74 1.92 -2.00 17.28
C ALA A 74 0.80 -2.26 18.28
N VAL A 75 -0.44 -2.08 17.83
CA VAL A 75 -1.62 -2.14 18.67
C VAL A 75 -1.75 -3.53 19.28
N PHE A 76 -1.47 -4.59 18.52
CA PHE A 76 -1.46 -5.96 19.04
C PHE A 76 -0.33 -6.20 20.06
N LEU A 77 0.82 -5.55 19.91
CA LEU A 77 1.88 -5.60 20.93
C LEU A 77 1.43 -4.91 22.23
N VAL A 78 0.78 -3.75 22.14
CA VAL A 78 0.23 -3.06 23.31
C VAL A 78 -0.81 -3.96 24.00
N ILE A 79 -1.73 -4.58 23.26
CA ILE A 79 -2.69 -5.54 23.81
C ILE A 79 -1.97 -6.70 24.51
N LYS A 80 -0.92 -7.26 23.89
CA LYS A 80 -0.12 -8.34 24.47
C LYS A 80 0.46 -7.92 25.84
N VAL A 81 1.08 -6.74 25.90
CA VAL A 81 1.67 -6.21 27.15
C VAL A 81 0.59 -5.97 28.21
N LEU A 82 -0.55 -5.39 27.84
CA LEU A 82 -1.68 -5.20 28.76
C LEU A 82 -2.20 -6.54 29.31
N TYR A 83 -2.25 -7.57 28.46
CA TYR A 83 -2.63 -8.91 28.87
C TYR A 83 -1.64 -9.54 29.84
N GLU A 84 -0.33 -9.38 29.63
CA GLU A 84 0.70 -9.82 30.57
C GLU A 84 0.61 -9.10 31.93
N GLN A 85 0.04 -7.88 31.97
CA GLN A 85 -0.26 -7.12 33.21
C GLN A 85 -1.62 -7.49 33.85
N GLY A 86 -2.34 -8.48 33.31
CA GLY A 86 -3.59 -9.00 33.89
C GLY A 86 -4.88 -8.37 33.32
N ILE A 87 -4.81 -7.51 32.31
CA ILE A 87 -6.00 -6.98 31.63
C ILE A 87 -6.55 -8.03 30.66
N SER A 88 -7.87 -8.28 30.69
CA SER A 88 -8.46 -9.28 29.78
C SER A 88 -8.34 -8.87 28.30
N LEU A 89 -8.12 -9.86 27.42
CA LEU A 89 -8.11 -9.65 25.96
C LEU A 89 -9.45 -9.10 25.46
N GLN A 90 -10.56 -9.58 26.02
CA GLN A 90 -11.91 -9.13 25.68
C GLN A 90 -12.08 -7.63 25.95
N SER A 91 -11.67 -7.14 27.13
CA SER A 91 -11.73 -5.70 27.45
C SER A 91 -10.90 -4.86 26.49
N SER A 92 -9.72 -5.35 26.11
CA SER A 92 -8.81 -4.66 25.19
C SER A 92 -9.39 -4.54 23.78
N PHE A 93 -9.99 -5.61 23.25
CA PHE A 93 -10.64 -5.59 21.94
C PHE A 93 -11.99 -4.84 21.93
N LEU A 94 -12.74 -4.85 23.04
CA LEU A 94 -13.93 -4.00 23.19
C LEU A 94 -13.56 -2.51 23.15
N PHE A 95 -12.46 -2.11 23.80
CA PHE A 95 -11.94 -0.75 23.71
C PHE A 95 -11.59 -0.37 22.27
N LEU A 96 -10.89 -1.24 21.54
CA LEU A 96 -10.57 -1.00 20.12
C LEU A 96 -11.82 -0.91 19.23
N SER A 97 -12.83 -1.73 19.50
CA SER A 97 -14.12 -1.67 18.79
C SER A 97 -14.82 -0.33 19.04
N ALA A 98 -14.82 0.16 20.30
CA ALA A 98 -15.36 1.47 20.65
C ALA A 98 -14.64 2.62 19.93
N CYS A 99 -13.29 2.59 19.88
CA CYS A 99 -12.51 3.55 19.09
C CYS A 99 -12.87 3.48 17.59
N GLY A 100 -13.05 2.28 17.05
CA GLY A 100 -13.50 2.06 15.68
C GLY A 100 -14.84 2.72 15.37
N ILE A 101 -15.82 2.60 16.29
CA ILE A 101 -17.13 3.24 16.19
C ILE A 101 -17.00 4.77 16.19
N ILE A 102 -16.16 5.35 17.04
CA ILE A 102 -15.90 6.80 17.05
C ILE A 102 -15.35 7.25 15.68
N HIS A 103 -14.40 6.51 15.12
CA HIS A 103 -13.88 6.79 13.79
C HIS A 103 -14.94 6.65 12.70
N LEU A 104 -15.84 5.67 12.81
CA LEU A 104 -16.97 5.48 11.90
C LEU A 104 -17.90 6.69 11.94
N LEU A 105 -18.33 7.12 13.12
CA LEU A 105 -19.17 8.31 13.33
C LEU A 105 -18.52 9.56 12.74
N ARG A 106 -17.21 9.77 12.99
CA ARG A 106 -16.46 10.88 12.38
C ARG A 106 -16.53 10.83 10.85
N THR A 107 -16.46 9.66 10.23
CA THR A 107 -16.61 9.53 8.76
C THR A 107 -17.98 9.97 8.28
N LEU A 108 -19.03 9.52 8.98
CA LEU A 108 -20.41 9.75 8.58
C LEU A 108 -20.80 11.22 8.71
N PHE A 109 -20.33 11.90 9.75
CA PHE A 109 -20.72 13.27 10.04
C PHE A 109 -19.76 14.35 9.51
N LEU A 110 -18.46 14.05 9.35
CA LEU A 110 -17.44 15.08 9.06
C LEU A 110 -16.72 14.90 7.71
N LEU A 111 -16.79 13.74 7.05
CA LEU A 111 -16.01 13.51 5.83
C LEU A 111 -16.81 13.92 4.58
N PRO A 112 -16.25 14.77 3.68
CA PRO A 112 -16.91 15.11 2.43
C PRO A 112 -17.11 13.89 1.52
N LYS A 113 -18.18 13.94 0.72
CA LYS A 113 -18.62 12.83 -0.14
C LYS A 113 -17.66 12.53 -1.32
N SER A 114 -16.90 13.52 -1.76
CA SER A 114 -16.14 13.53 -3.03
C SER A 114 -14.79 12.80 -3.00
N HIS A 115 -14.38 12.31 -4.17
CA HIS A 115 -13.05 11.76 -4.45
C HIS A 115 -12.05 12.88 -4.81
N ILE A 116 -10.77 12.74 -4.45
CA ILE A 116 -9.73 13.73 -4.77
C ILE A 116 -9.13 13.42 -6.16
N PRO A 117 -9.42 14.23 -7.20
CA PRO A 117 -8.90 14.01 -8.55
C PRO A 117 -7.38 14.23 -8.62
N TYR A 118 -6.75 13.65 -9.64
CA TYR A 118 -5.34 13.91 -9.96
C TYR A 118 -5.13 13.81 -11.47
N PRO A 119 -4.44 14.76 -12.12
CA PRO A 119 -3.89 16.00 -11.55
C PRO A 119 -4.97 16.91 -10.95
N LEU A 120 -4.59 17.77 -10.01
CA LEU A 120 -5.52 18.71 -9.39
C LEU A 120 -5.87 19.82 -10.40
N PRO A 121 -7.16 20.14 -10.61
CA PRO A 121 -7.57 21.33 -11.35
C PRO A 121 -6.99 22.60 -10.71
N GLU A 122 -6.70 23.63 -11.53
CA GLU A 122 -6.04 24.88 -11.09
C GLU A 122 -6.79 25.69 -10.00
N SER A 123 -8.04 25.33 -9.68
CA SER A 123 -8.87 25.97 -8.65
C SER A 123 -9.50 25.00 -7.63
N TYR A 124 -8.91 23.82 -7.45
CA TYR A 124 -9.45 22.82 -6.51
C TYR A 124 -9.28 23.25 -5.04
N THR A 125 -10.39 23.45 -4.34
CA THR A 125 -10.42 23.72 -2.89
C THR A 125 -10.99 22.50 -2.15
N TYR A 126 -10.26 22.00 -1.16
CA TYR A 126 -10.69 20.87 -0.33
C TYR A 126 -11.17 21.38 1.03
N GLY A 127 -12.44 21.10 1.38
CA GLY A 127 -13.03 21.46 2.67
C GLY A 127 -14.40 22.14 2.56
N VAL A 128 -14.98 22.47 3.71
CA VAL A 128 -16.25 23.22 3.77
C VAL A 128 -15.94 24.70 3.56
N SER A 129 -16.00 25.16 2.30
CA SER A 129 -16.00 26.60 2.02
C SER A 129 -17.36 27.18 2.42
N CYS A 130 -17.39 28.02 3.45
CA CYS A 130 -18.59 28.74 3.88
C CYS A 130 -18.92 29.94 2.97
N HIS A 131 -18.34 30.01 1.78
CA HIS A 131 -18.68 31.00 0.76
C HIS A 131 -19.07 30.25 -0.51
N LYS A 132 -20.22 30.63 -1.10
CA LYS A 132 -20.82 30.04 -2.32
C LYS A 132 -19.77 29.79 -3.40
N SER A 133 -19.09 28.65 -3.39
CA SER A 133 -18.35 28.16 -4.53
C SER A 133 -19.31 27.29 -5.33
N LYS A 134 -19.33 27.52 -6.64
CA LYS A 134 -20.13 26.75 -7.58
C LYS A 134 -19.90 25.27 -7.29
N SER A 135 -20.97 24.55 -6.97
CA SER A 135 -20.95 23.09 -6.92
C SER A 135 -20.42 22.61 -8.26
N TYR A 136 -19.18 22.10 -8.27
CA TYR A 136 -18.64 21.41 -9.43
C TYR A 136 -19.37 20.07 -9.52
N ASN A 137 -20.38 20.02 -10.39
CA ASN A 137 -21.01 18.76 -10.77
C ASN A 137 -20.00 17.96 -11.59
N LEU A 138 -19.35 16.99 -10.96
CA LEU A 138 -18.46 16.04 -11.65
C LEU A 138 -19.19 15.31 -12.79
N GLU A 139 -20.49 15.02 -12.63
CA GLU A 139 -21.32 14.38 -13.65
C GLU A 139 -21.50 15.26 -14.89
N GLU A 140 -21.48 16.59 -14.76
CA GLU A 140 -21.59 17.51 -15.90
C GLU A 140 -20.24 17.66 -16.63
N PHE A 141 -19.12 17.45 -15.94
CA PHE A 141 -17.79 17.40 -16.55
C PHE A 141 -17.57 16.07 -17.29
N GLU A 142 -17.99 14.95 -16.71
CA GLU A 142 -17.98 13.63 -17.35
C GLU A 142 -18.92 13.60 -18.57
N GLY A 143 -20.13 14.18 -18.47
CA GLY A 143 -21.07 14.29 -19.59
C GLY A 143 -20.64 15.27 -20.69
N LYS A 144 -19.98 16.38 -20.35
CA LYS A 144 -19.39 17.30 -21.36
C LYS A 144 -18.22 16.66 -22.10
N GLN A 145 -17.44 15.81 -21.45
CA GLN A 145 -16.44 14.99 -22.14
C GLN A 145 -17.11 14.04 -23.14
N GLU A 146 -18.11 13.25 -22.74
CA GLU A 146 -18.79 12.31 -23.66
C GLU A 146 -19.42 12.99 -24.90
N ILE A 147 -20.01 14.19 -24.74
CA ILE A 147 -20.63 14.93 -25.85
C ILE A 147 -19.58 15.51 -26.82
N ASP A 148 -18.45 15.99 -26.30
CA ASP A 148 -17.33 16.48 -27.11
C ASP A 148 -16.66 15.33 -27.90
N PHE A 149 -16.56 14.14 -27.28
CA PHE A 149 -16.09 12.89 -27.92
C PHE A 149 -17.00 12.44 -29.09
N THR A 150 -18.32 12.66 -29.03
CA THR A 150 -19.22 12.35 -30.16
C THR A 150 -19.21 13.38 -31.28
N THR A 151 -18.90 14.64 -30.97
CA THR A 151 -18.90 15.74 -31.95
C THR A 151 -17.63 15.73 -32.81
N ASP A 152 -16.48 15.38 -32.22
CA ASP A 152 -15.20 15.22 -32.95
C ASP A 152 -15.21 14.02 -33.91
N ARG A 153 -15.98 12.97 -33.59
CA ARG A 153 -16.12 11.79 -34.47
C ARG A 153 -16.80 12.10 -35.81
N LYS A 154 -17.58 13.19 -35.91
CA LYS A 154 -18.22 13.64 -37.17
C LYS A 154 -17.36 14.60 -37.99
N LYS A 155 -16.40 15.30 -37.39
CA LYS A 155 -15.53 16.25 -38.12
C LYS A 155 -14.31 15.61 -38.76
N GLN A 156 -13.92 14.41 -38.32
CA GLN A 156 -12.70 13.75 -38.79
C GLN A 156 -12.84 13.02 -40.14
N ASP A 157 -14.04 12.96 -40.73
CA ASP A 157 -14.29 12.30 -42.02
C ASP A 157 -14.22 13.25 -43.24
N GLN A 158 -13.96 14.55 -43.05
CA GLN A 158 -14.24 15.54 -44.11
C GLN A 158 -13.21 16.66 -44.30
N SER A 159 -11.90 16.40 -44.13
CA SER A 159 -10.87 17.35 -44.59
C SER A 159 -9.47 16.74 -44.56
N ARG A 160 -9.10 16.05 -45.65
CA ARG A 160 -7.71 15.95 -46.11
C ARG A 160 -7.62 16.76 -47.40
N ASP A 161 -6.96 17.91 -47.35
CA ASP A 161 -5.98 18.36 -48.35
C ASP A 161 -5.48 19.77 -48.04
N SER A 162 -4.17 19.95 -48.33
CA SER A 162 -3.43 21.22 -48.49
C SER A 162 -2.79 21.88 -47.25
N GLU A 163 -1.47 21.67 -47.11
CA GLU A 163 -0.47 22.62 -46.55
C GLU A 163 -0.13 23.72 -47.60
N PRO A 164 0.63 24.83 -47.31
CA PRO A 164 1.60 25.05 -46.21
C PRO A 164 1.65 26.45 -45.53
N GLN A 165 2.52 26.56 -44.49
CA GLN A 165 3.46 27.67 -44.17
C GLN A 165 3.30 28.43 -42.80
N LYS A 166 4.40 28.44 -42.02
CA LYS A 166 4.70 28.99 -40.65
C LYS A 166 4.85 30.55 -40.61
N PRO A 167 4.91 31.30 -39.46
CA PRO A 167 5.63 30.96 -38.21
C PRO A 167 5.07 31.44 -36.82
N ASP A 168 5.60 30.77 -35.78
CA ASP A 168 5.96 31.18 -34.40
C ASP A 168 4.97 31.81 -33.40
N ASP A 169 5.24 31.52 -32.11
CA ASP A 169 4.59 31.93 -30.85
C ASP A 169 3.32 31.20 -30.38
N ALA A 170 3.50 29.94 -29.97
CA ALA A 170 2.66 29.34 -28.93
C ALA A 170 3.47 28.31 -28.11
N PRO A 171 3.35 28.29 -26.76
CA PRO A 171 3.99 27.27 -25.94
C PRO A 171 3.49 25.87 -26.37
N PRO A 172 4.35 24.84 -26.32
CA PRO A 172 4.03 23.54 -26.88
C PRO A 172 2.79 22.99 -26.19
N LYS A 173 1.72 22.81 -26.98
CA LYS A 173 0.57 21.96 -26.63
C LYS A 173 1.15 20.67 -26.08
N VAL A 174 0.95 20.45 -24.78
CA VAL A 174 1.18 19.18 -24.13
C VAL A 174 0.32 18.19 -24.90
N GLU A 175 0.94 17.41 -25.78
CA GLU A 175 0.30 16.25 -26.39
C GLU A 175 -0.13 15.35 -25.24
N SER A 176 -1.41 15.44 -24.90
CA SER A 176 -2.13 14.55 -24.02
C SER A 176 -2.21 13.18 -24.66
N LEU A 177 -1.06 12.49 -24.71
CA LEU A 177 -0.96 11.04 -24.82
C LEU A 177 -1.38 10.39 -23.50
N SER A 178 -2.45 10.87 -22.87
CA SER A 178 -3.34 10.02 -22.08
C SER A 178 -4.20 9.26 -23.09
N LYS A 179 -3.55 8.37 -23.86
CA LYS A 179 -4.25 7.34 -24.61
C LYS A 179 -5.10 6.62 -23.57
N ASP A 180 -6.41 6.65 -23.73
CA ASP A 180 -7.38 5.94 -22.88
C ASP A 180 -6.97 4.46 -22.83
N SER A 181 -6.09 4.14 -21.88
CA SER A 181 -5.57 2.81 -21.72
C SER A 181 -6.62 2.06 -20.96
N SER A 182 -7.47 1.36 -21.71
CA SER A 182 -8.43 0.42 -21.16
C SER A 182 -7.77 -0.39 -20.05
N PHE A 183 -8.45 -0.56 -18.92
CA PHE A 183 -7.97 -1.34 -17.78
C PHE A 183 -7.31 -2.67 -18.18
N LYS A 184 -7.87 -3.37 -19.18
CA LYS A 184 -7.31 -4.60 -19.74
C LYS A 184 -5.90 -4.41 -20.30
N SER A 185 -5.66 -3.32 -21.03
CA SER A 185 -4.33 -2.97 -21.55
C SER A 185 -3.33 -2.68 -20.44
N CYS A 186 -3.76 -2.12 -19.31
CA CYS A 186 -2.88 -1.90 -18.16
C CYS A 186 -2.48 -3.23 -17.50
N VAL A 187 -3.43 -4.15 -17.31
CA VAL A 187 -3.20 -5.45 -16.66
C VAL A 187 -2.34 -6.38 -17.52
N VAL A 188 -2.52 -6.36 -18.85
CA VAL A 188 -1.74 -7.19 -19.78
C VAL A 188 -0.38 -6.54 -20.13
N SER A 189 -0.10 -5.34 -19.61
CA SER A 189 1.18 -4.68 -19.82
C SER A 189 2.34 -5.48 -19.23
N TRP A 190 3.44 -5.54 -19.98
CA TRP A 190 4.70 -6.14 -19.52
C TRP A 190 5.19 -5.53 -18.20
N PHE A 191 5.00 -4.22 -18.01
CA PHE A 191 5.33 -3.55 -16.75
C PHE A 191 4.52 -4.09 -15.57
N PHE A 192 3.22 -4.35 -15.77
CA PHE A 192 2.36 -4.88 -14.72
C PHE A 192 2.76 -6.32 -14.37
N LEU A 193 3.01 -7.16 -15.38
CA LEU A 193 3.37 -8.57 -15.17
C LEU A 193 4.71 -8.73 -14.44
N TRP A 194 5.76 -8.00 -14.84
CA TRP A 194 7.04 -8.06 -14.12
C TRP A 194 6.95 -7.51 -12.71
N HIS A 195 6.21 -6.42 -12.52
CA HIS A 195 6.01 -5.85 -11.20
C HIS A 195 5.19 -6.79 -10.29
N LEU A 196 4.22 -7.51 -10.86
CA LEU A 196 3.47 -8.56 -10.17
C LEU A 196 4.39 -9.72 -9.73
N VAL A 197 5.25 -10.22 -10.62
CA VAL A 197 6.21 -11.28 -10.29
C VAL A 197 7.16 -10.80 -9.19
N TRP A 198 7.70 -9.60 -9.34
CA TRP A 198 8.58 -8.97 -8.35
C TRP A 198 7.91 -8.87 -6.98
N LEU A 199 6.69 -8.31 -6.91
CA LEU A 199 5.94 -8.17 -5.66
C LEU A 199 5.65 -9.55 -5.06
N SER A 200 5.24 -10.52 -5.87
CA SER A 200 4.89 -11.87 -5.42
C SER A 200 6.07 -12.59 -4.78
N VAL A 201 7.26 -12.53 -5.39
CA VAL A 201 8.47 -13.16 -4.84
C VAL A 201 8.86 -12.51 -3.51
N MET A 202 8.89 -11.18 -3.46
CA MET A 202 9.24 -10.43 -2.24
C MET A 202 8.24 -10.70 -1.10
N GLN A 203 6.95 -10.72 -1.43
CA GLN A 203 5.88 -10.93 -0.46
C GLN A 203 5.87 -12.36 0.09
N LEU A 204 6.04 -13.37 -0.78
CA LEU A 204 6.21 -14.77 -0.36
C LEU A 204 7.38 -14.91 0.63
N ARG A 205 8.52 -14.29 0.34
CA ARG A 205 9.67 -14.30 1.23
C ARG A 205 9.37 -13.70 2.61
N HIS A 206 8.61 -12.60 2.68
CA HIS A 206 8.22 -11.98 3.95
C HIS A 206 7.30 -12.87 4.76
N TYR A 207 6.30 -13.47 4.10
CA TYR A 207 5.37 -14.36 4.78
C TYR A 207 6.04 -15.65 5.27
N LEU A 208 6.94 -16.23 4.48
CA LEU A 208 7.76 -17.36 4.91
C LEU A 208 8.58 -17.03 6.16
N PHE A 209 9.19 -15.84 6.24
CA PHE A 209 9.92 -15.42 7.44
C PHE A 209 9.01 -15.36 8.66
N ILE A 210 7.86 -14.68 8.55
CA ILE A 210 6.94 -14.51 9.67
C ILE A 210 6.41 -15.88 10.14
N GLY A 211 6.12 -16.78 9.19
CA GLY A 211 5.65 -18.14 9.46
C GLY A 211 6.71 -19.04 10.12
N THR A 212 8.00 -18.89 9.78
CA THR A 212 9.09 -19.68 10.37
C THR A 212 9.76 -19.03 11.58
N LEU A 213 9.51 -17.75 11.84
CA LEU A 213 10.23 -16.98 12.88
C LEU A 213 10.16 -17.65 14.26
N ASN A 214 8.95 -17.96 14.74
CA ASN A 214 8.77 -18.57 16.06
C ASN A 214 9.45 -19.96 16.16
N PRO A 215 9.23 -20.90 15.23
CA PRO A 215 9.98 -22.16 15.19
C PRO A 215 11.50 -21.98 15.13
N MET A 216 11.97 -21.04 14.31
CA MET A 216 13.39 -20.76 14.14
C MET A 216 14.01 -20.22 15.43
N LEU A 217 13.35 -19.28 16.11
CA LEU A 217 13.77 -18.77 17.42
C LEU A 217 13.77 -19.86 18.49
N ASN A 218 12.76 -20.73 18.52
CA ASN A 218 12.73 -21.85 19.47
C ASN A 218 13.93 -22.79 19.30
N ARG A 219 14.31 -23.09 18.05
CA ARG A 219 15.50 -23.91 17.78
C ARG A 219 16.79 -23.19 18.18
N LEU A 220 16.95 -21.93 17.78
CA LEU A 220 18.16 -21.14 18.04
C LEU A 220 18.35 -20.86 19.55
N ALA A 221 17.27 -20.74 20.31
CA ALA A 221 17.28 -20.51 21.74
C ALA A 221 17.33 -21.79 22.59
N ASN A 222 17.61 -22.97 21.99
CA ASN A 222 17.61 -24.26 22.69
C ASN A 222 16.32 -24.51 23.50
N GLN A 223 15.17 -24.10 22.94
CA GLN A 223 13.84 -24.19 23.58
C GLN A 223 13.67 -23.37 24.87
N ASP A 224 14.52 -22.38 25.14
CA ASP A 224 14.31 -21.46 26.26
C ASP A 224 13.15 -20.47 25.98
N PRO A 225 12.01 -20.58 26.69
CA PRO A 225 10.85 -19.73 26.46
C PRO A 225 11.11 -18.25 26.77
N ALA A 226 12.02 -17.94 27.70
CA ALA A 226 12.30 -16.55 28.08
C ALA A 226 13.03 -15.81 26.94
N THR A 227 14.05 -16.46 26.36
CA THR A 227 14.77 -15.93 25.20
C THR A 227 13.87 -15.81 23.97
N VAL A 228 13.05 -16.82 23.67
CA VAL A 228 12.10 -16.76 22.53
C VAL A 228 11.12 -15.60 22.68
N SER A 229 10.56 -15.41 23.88
CA SER A 229 9.66 -14.30 24.17
C SER A 229 10.35 -12.94 23.99
N ARG A 230 11.61 -12.80 24.47
CA ARG A 230 12.41 -11.59 24.30
C ARG A 230 12.61 -11.22 22.82
N TYR A 231 12.99 -12.18 21.99
CA TYR A 231 13.18 -11.95 20.55
C TYR A 231 11.87 -11.69 19.81
N THR A 232 10.78 -12.36 20.21
CA THR A 232 9.44 -12.11 19.65
C THR A 232 8.95 -10.70 19.98
N ASN A 233 9.17 -10.25 21.22
CA ASN A 233 8.88 -8.88 21.65
C ASN A 233 9.74 -7.87 20.89
N ALA A 234 11.03 -8.16 20.70
CA ALA A 234 11.92 -7.31 19.91
C ALA A 234 11.45 -7.18 18.46
N PHE A 235 11.08 -8.29 17.81
CA PHE A 235 10.50 -8.28 16.48
C PHE A 235 9.22 -7.42 16.43
N ALA A 236 8.32 -7.59 17.38
CA ALA A 236 7.10 -6.79 17.45
C ALA A 236 7.39 -5.29 17.64
N PHE A 237 8.36 -4.93 18.50
CA PHE A 237 8.78 -3.55 18.70
C PHE A 237 9.43 -2.95 17.45
N THR A 238 10.23 -3.72 16.72
CA THR A 238 10.80 -3.25 15.45
C THR A 238 9.72 -2.92 14.42
N GLN A 239 8.54 -3.57 14.42
CA GLN A 239 7.46 -3.19 13.49
C GLN A 239 6.94 -1.76 13.69
N LEU A 240 7.14 -1.18 14.88
CA LEU A 240 6.78 0.21 15.17
C LEU A 240 7.58 1.22 14.33
N THR A 241 8.80 0.86 13.92
CA THR A 241 9.71 1.79 13.25
C THR A 241 9.41 1.94 11.76
N GLY A 242 8.53 1.11 11.20
CA GLY A 242 8.14 1.15 9.78
C GLY A 242 7.63 2.52 9.31
N ILE A 243 6.90 3.24 10.16
CA ILE A 243 6.44 4.61 9.88
C ILE A 243 7.59 5.60 9.61
N PHE A 244 8.74 5.42 10.26
CA PHE A 244 9.91 6.28 10.04
C PHE A 244 10.72 5.84 8.81
N CYS A 245 10.67 4.55 8.47
CA CYS A 245 11.36 4.00 7.32
C CYS A 245 10.63 4.29 5.99
N ALA A 246 9.31 4.27 5.99
CA ALA A 246 8.52 4.38 4.77
C ALA A 246 8.69 5.71 3.98
N PRO A 247 8.84 6.88 4.63
CA PRO A 247 9.10 8.14 3.93
C PRO A 247 10.41 8.14 3.14
N TRP A 248 11.45 7.40 3.55
CA TRP A 248 12.71 7.35 2.80
C TRP A 248 12.53 6.85 1.37
N ASN A 249 11.65 5.87 1.18
CA ASN A 249 11.36 5.36 -0.16
C ASN A 249 10.65 6.41 -1.03
N GLY A 250 9.64 7.09 -0.49
CA GLY A 250 8.93 8.13 -1.23
C GLY A 250 9.82 9.35 -1.52
N LEU A 251 10.70 9.74 -0.58
CA LEU A 251 11.68 10.79 -0.80
C LEU A 251 12.69 10.43 -1.90
N LEU A 252 13.07 9.16 -2.01
CA LEU A 252 13.90 8.66 -3.09
C LEU A 252 13.20 8.79 -4.44
N MET A 253 11.91 8.46 -4.50
CA MET A 253 11.08 8.55 -5.72
C MET A 253 10.82 10.02 -6.11
N ASP A 254 10.59 10.90 -5.14
CA ASP A 254 10.33 12.33 -5.35
C ASP A 254 11.64 13.15 -5.56
N ARG A 255 12.82 12.52 -5.53
CA ARG A 255 14.13 13.21 -5.50
C ARG A 255 14.37 14.11 -6.71
N HIS A 256 13.98 13.69 -7.91
CA HIS A 256 14.18 14.51 -9.11
C HIS A 256 13.22 15.71 -9.13
N LYS A 257 12.03 15.62 -8.51
CA LYS A 257 11.08 16.74 -8.44
C LYS A 257 11.64 17.89 -7.61
N ARG A 258 12.59 17.59 -6.70
CA ARG A 258 13.34 18.59 -5.91
C ARG A 258 14.60 19.11 -6.60
N LYS A 259 15.24 18.30 -7.44
CA LYS A 259 16.53 18.64 -8.09
C LYS A 259 16.39 19.30 -9.46
N GLY A 260 15.17 19.44 -9.97
CA GLY A 260 14.91 19.90 -11.32
C GLY A 260 15.12 18.79 -12.36
N LEU A 261 14.37 18.86 -13.44
CA LEU A 261 14.51 17.96 -14.60
C LEU A 261 15.81 18.28 -15.34
N LYS A 262 16.48 17.26 -15.87
CA LYS A 262 17.58 17.51 -16.81
C LYS A 262 17.00 18.15 -18.09
N PRO A 263 17.71 19.08 -18.73
CA PRO A 263 17.23 19.71 -19.96
C PRO A 263 16.93 18.63 -21.02
N GLY A 264 15.68 18.62 -21.50
CA GLY A 264 15.18 17.64 -22.49
C GLY A 264 14.57 16.34 -21.92
N GLU A 265 14.52 16.16 -20.59
CA GLU A 265 13.96 14.95 -19.97
C GLU A 265 12.46 15.09 -19.68
N ASN A 266 11.66 14.13 -20.16
CA ASN A 266 10.22 14.06 -19.88
C ASN A 266 9.98 13.68 -18.41
N GLU A 267 9.14 14.44 -17.69
CA GLU A 267 8.82 14.23 -16.27
C GLU A 267 8.44 12.78 -15.96
N LYS A 268 7.65 12.15 -16.84
CA LYS A 268 7.22 10.76 -16.67
C LYS A 268 8.38 9.76 -16.74
N LYS A 269 9.39 10.03 -17.57
CA LYS A 269 10.59 9.18 -17.69
C LYS A 269 11.47 9.31 -16.43
N ALA A 270 11.59 10.53 -15.89
CA ALA A 270 12.30 10.76 -14.64
C ALA A 270 11.61 10.03 -13.47
N ASP A 271 10.28 10.13 -13.39
CA ASP A 271 9.44 9.48 -12.37
C ASP A 271 9.60 7.95 -12.41
N LEU A 272 9.58 7.38 -13.62
CA LEU A 272 9.78 5.94 -13.82
C LEU A 272 11.20 5.51 -13.42
N ARG A 273 12.22 6.29 -13.79
CA ARG A 273 13.63 5.99 -13.45
C ARG A 273 13.85 5.99 -11.94
N ALA A 274 13.30 6.97 -11.22
CA ALA A 274 13.39 7.02 -9.76
C ALA A 274 12.64 5.84 -9.11
N SER A 275 11.52 5.44 -9.70
CA SER A 275 10.78 4.25 -9.27
C SER A 275 11.58 2.96 -9.47
N ILE A 276 12.25 2.78 -10.61
CA ILE A 276 13.12 1.60 -10.86
C ILE A 276 14.25 1.53 -9.83
N LEU A 277 14.87 2.67 -9.50
CA LEU A 277 15.91 2.72 -8.48
C LEU A 277 15.38 2.29 -7.10
N SER A 278 14.17 2.75 -6.73
CA SER A 278 13.48 2.32 -5.50
C SER A 278 13.21 0.81 -5.49
N LEU A 279 12.69 0.25 -6.58
CA LEU A 279 12.42 -1.20 -6.71
C LEU A 279 13.71 -2.04 -6.64
N PHE A 280 14.78 -1.55 -7.25
CA PHE A 280 16.10 -2.21 -7.20
C PHE A 280 16.67 -2.20 -5.78
N LEU A 281 16.65 -1.06 -5.09
CA LEU A 281 17.10 -0.96 -3.70
C LEU A 281 16.28 -1.85 -2.76
N THR A 282 14.96 -1.90 -2.97
CA THR A 282 14.09 -2.83 -2.23
C THR A 282 14.49 -4.28 -2.49
N SER A 283 14.80 -4.65 -3.74
CA SER A 283 15.28 -6.00 -4.04
C SER A 283 16.60 -6.33 -3.33
N MET A 284 17.54 -5.39 -3.29
CA MET A 284 18.80 -5.55 -2.57
C MET A 284 18.59 -5.70 -1.07
N GLN A 285 17.72 -4.88 -0.48
CA GLN A 285 17.35 -4.98 0.94
C GLN A 285 16.75 -6.35 1.26
N CYS A 286 15.87 -6.87 0.40
CA CYS A 286 15.27 -8.19 0.59
C CYS A 286 16.30 -9.32 0.48
N LEU A 287 17.27 -9.21 -0.42
CA LEU A 287 18.38 -10.17 -0.52
C LEU A 287 19.23 -10.16 0.75
N LEU A 288 19.61 -8.98 1.23
CA LEU A 288 20.40 -8.82 2.46
C LEU A 288 19.66 -9.39 3.68
N PHE A 289 18.38 -9.03 3.84
CA PHE A 289 17.49 -9.61 4.85
C PHE A 289 17.43 -11.14 4.75
N SER A 290 17.37 -11.67 3.52
CA SER A 290 17.31 -13.12 3.30
C SER A 290 18.59 -13.81 3.75
N ILE A 291 19.75 -13.27 3.40
CA ILE A 291 21.06 -13.78 3.84
C ILE A 291 21.19 -13.71 5.36
N CYS A 292 20.81 -12.60 5.99
CA CYS A 292 20.90 -12.47 7.45
C CYS A 292 19.97 -13.46 8.19
N SER A 293 18.80 -13.76 7.62
CA SER A 293 17.85 -14.68 8.25
C SER A 293 18.26 -16.16 8.19
N THR A 294 19.07 -16.56 7.20
CA THR A 294 19.49 -17.96 7.04
C THR A 294 20.66 -18.30 7.95
N ILE A 295 21.42 -17.30 8.39
CA ILE A 295 22.53 -17.47 9.34
C ILE A 295 21.95 -17.80 10.73
N PRO A 296 22.24 -18.97 11.31
CA PRO A 296 21.69 -19.42 12.59
C PRO A 296 22.40 -18.78 13.79
N PHE A 297 22.42 -17.44 13.85
CA PHE A 297 23.03 -16.67 14.93
C PHE A 297 22.00 -15.76 15.61
N LEU A 298 21.77 -15.98 16.91
CA LEU A 298 20.73 -15.29 17.68
C LEU A 298 20.90 -13.76 17.70
N PRO A 299 22.07 -13.18 18.03
CA PRO A 299 22.22 -11.72 18.05
C PRO A 299 22.00 -11.05 16.70
N LEU A 300 22.33 -11.73 15.59
CA LEU A 300 22.09 -11.21 14.24
C LEU A 300 20.60 -11.06 13.92
N GLN A 301 19.71 -11.78 14.62
CA GLN A 301 18.28 -11.67 14.36
C GLN A 301 17.72 -10.26 14.64
N TYR A 302 18.32 -9.49 15.55
CA TYR A 302 17.94 -8.08 15.73
C TYR A 302 18.17 -7.27 14.44
N VAL A 303 19.29 -7.51 13.75
CA VAL A 303 19.59 -6.87 12.46
C VAL A 303 18.63 -7.37 11.39
N THR A 304 18.34 -8.67 11.36
CA THR A 304 17.35 -9.27 10.46
C THR A 304 15.97 -8.63 10.63
N PHE A 305 15.54 -8.34 11.87
CA PHE A 305 14.26 -7.68 12.14
C PHE A 305 14.24 -6.25 11.60
N VAL A 306 15.29 -5.46 11.84
CA VAL A 306 15.40 -4.09 11.32
C VAL A 306 15.38 -4.08 9.79
N LEU A 307 16.15 -4.97 9.16
CA LEU A 307 16.17 -5.11 7.70
C LEU A 307 14.82 -5.55 7.15
N GLN A 308 14.11 -6.44 7.85
CA GLN A 308 12.77 -6.90 7.47
C GLN A 308 11.77 -5.75 7.48
N VAL A 309 11.74 -4.94 8.55
CA VAL A 309 10.80 -3.80 8.66
C VAL A 309 11.12 -2.73 7.63
N LEU A 310 12.41 -2.42 7.43
CA LEU A 310 12.85 -1.47 6.42
C LEU A 310 12.42 -1.91 5.02
N ASN A 311 12.71 -3.17 4.66
CA ASN A 311 12.34 -3.72 3.37
C ASN A 311 10.82 -3.77 3.18
N ARG A 312 10.07 -4.19 4.21
CA ARG A 312 8.60 -4.24 4.16
C ARG A 312 7.99 -2.87 3.88
N SER A 313 8.50 -1.83 4.55
CA SER A 313 8.04 -0.45 4.37
C SER A 313 8.30 0.06 2.95
N PHE A 314 9.45 -0.30 2.37
CA PHE A 314 9.82 0.02 1.00
C PHE A 314 8.99 -0.78 -0.01
N LEU A 315 8.70 -2.05 0.26
CA LEU A 315 7.92 -2.93 -0.60
C LEU A 315 6.50 -2.41 -0.81
N TYR A 316 5.73 -2.21 0.27
CA TYR A 316 4.32 -1.81 0.15
C TYR A 316 4.15 -0.34 -0.21
N GLY A 317 4.95 0.55 0.40
CA GLY A 317 4.97 1.97 0.04
C GLY A 317 5.45 2.19 -1.39
N GLY A 318 6.53 1.53 -1.80
CA GLY A 318 7.07 1.60 -3.16
C GLY A 318 6.15 0.98 -4.20
N ASN A 319 5.46 -0.12 -3.89
CA ASN A 319 4.42 -0.68 -4.75
C ASN A 319 3.28 0.33 -5.00
N ALA A 320 2.75 0.94 -3.94
CA ALA A 320 1.69 1.94 -4.05
C ALA A 320 2.15 3.15 -4.87
N ALA A 321 3.34 3.69 -4.59
CA ALA A 321 3.90 4.83 -5.30
C ALA A 321 4.18 4.50 -6.78
N PHE A 322 4.75 3.34 -7.07
CA PHE A 322 5.03 2.89 -8.44
C PHE A 322 3.75 2.79 -9.27
N ILE A 323 2.69 2.16 -8.74
CA ILE A 323 1.41 2.04 -9.46
C ILE A 323 0.81 3.42 -9.72
N SER A 324 0.97 4.33 -8.76
CA SER A 324 0.49 5.71 -8.87
C SER A 324 1.21 6.55 -9.93
N ILE A 325 2.42 6.14 -10.33
CA ILE A 325 3.29 6.79 -11.32
C ILE A 325 3.16 6.11 -12.70
N ALA A 326 3.20 4.78 -12.72
CA ALA A 326 3.27 3.98 -13.93
C ALA A 326 1.92 3.87 -14.66
N PHE A 327 0.80 3.93 -13.92
CA PHE A 327 -0.54 3.70 -14.45
C PHE A 327 -1.48 4.89 -14.24
N PRO A 328 -2.53 5.03 -15.08
CA PRO A 328 -3.53 6.08 -14.91
C PRO A 328 -4.22 5.99 -13.55
N ILE A 329 -4.42 7.14 -12.91
CA ILE A 329 -4.97 7.16 -11.55
C ILE A 329 -6.42 6.66 -11.47
N GLN A 330 -7.19 6.80 -12.55
CA GLN A 330 -8.56 6.29 -12.67
C GLN A 330 -8.64 4.77 -12.40
N HIS A 331 -7.55 4.04 -12.66
CA HIS A 331 -7.45 2.60 -12.44
C HIS A 331 -6.62 2.23 -11.23
N PHE A 332 -6.12 3.21 -10.45
CA PHE A 332 -5.22 2.97 -9.33
C PHE A 332 -5.76 1.93 -8.34
N GLY A 333 -6.97 2.14 -7.81
CA GLY A 333 -7.56 1.23 -6.83
C GLY A 333 -7.80 -0.18 -7.39
N LYS A 334 -8.21 -0.28 -8.67
CA LYS A 334 -8.44 -1.57 -9.34
C LYS A 334 -7.12 -2.33 -9.55
N LEU A 335 -6.09 -1.64 -10.03
CA LEU A 335 -4.76 -2.21 -10.28
C LEU A 335 -4.05 -2.60 -8.98
N TYR A 336 -4.09 -1.73 -7.98
CA TYR A 336 -3.52 -2.00 -6.66
C TYR A 336 -4.24 -3.18 -5.97
N GLY A 337 -5.56 -3.23 -6.02
CA GLY A 337 -6.32 -4.37 -5.49
C GLY A 337 -6.00 -5.67 -6.23
N LEU A 338 -5.93 -5.63 -7.56
CA LEU A 338 -5.66 -6.81 -8.38
C LEU A 338 -4.24 -7.36 -8.14
N ILE A 339 -3.22 -6.49 -8.14
CA ILE A 339 -1.82 -6.93 -7.94
C ILE A 339 -1.64 -7.55 -6.55
N MET A 340 -2.22 -6.94 -5.52
CA MET A 340 -2.17 -7.45 -4.15
C MET A 340 -2.93 -8.77 -4.00
N SER A 341 -4.04 -8.94 -4.73
CA SER A 341 -4.81 -10.19 -4.72
C SER A 341 -4.06 -11.33 -5.41
N LEU A 342 -3.50 -11.07 -6.59
CA LEU A 342 -2.71 -12.06 -7.32
C LEU A 342 -1.43 -12.45 -6.56
N SER A 343 -0.73 -11.47 -5.98
CA SER A 343 0.45 -11.76 -5.15
C SER A 343 0.10 -12.51 -3.86
N ALA A 344 -1.07 -12.27 -3.27
CA ALA A 344 -1.57 -13.03 -2.12
C ALA A 344 -1.86 -14.50 -2.48
N VAL A 345 -2.39 -14.78 -3.67
CA VAL A 345 -2.58 -16.16 -4.14
C VAL A 345 -1.25 -16.88 -4.27
N VAL A 346 -0.23 -16.25 -4.86
CA VAL A 346 1.13 -16.81 -4.92
C VAL A 346 1.70 -17.01 -3.51
N SER A 347 1.40 -16.11 -2.58
CA SER A 347 1.83 -16.21 -1.19
C SER A 347 1.26 -17.42 -0.45
N LEU A 348 0.17 -18.05 -0.93
CA LEU A 348 -0.33 -19.31 -0.38
C LEU A 348 0.67 -20.46 -0.53
N LEU A 349 1.64 -20.36 -1.46
CA LEU A 349 2.77 -21.29 -1.57
C LEU A 349 3.61 -21.34 -0.28
N GLN A 350 3.45 -20.38 0.64
CA GLN A 350 4.08 -20.46 1.95
C GLN A 350 3.70 -21.74 2.71
N TYR A 351 2.45 -22.23 2.61
CA TYR A 351 1.99 -23.40 3.36
C TYR A 351 2.69 -24.70 2.94
N PRO A 352 2.76 -25.06 1.64
CA PRO A 352 3.53 -26.21 1.21
C PRO A 352 5.03 -26.03 1.48
N CYS A 353 5.60 -24.84 1.31
CA CYS A 353 6.99 -24.57 1.67
C CYS A 353 7.26 -24.80 3.17
N LEU A 354 6.37 -24.34 4.06
CA LEU A 354 6.47 -24.59 5.50
C LEU A 354 6.35 -26.09 5.84
N ALA A 355 5.48 -26.81 5.14
CA ALA A 355 5.36 -28.26 5.29
C ALA A 355 6.65 -28.98 4.86
N LEU A 356 7.26 -28.53 3.76
CA LEU A 356 8.53 -29.03 3.25
C LEU A 356 9.67 -28.79 4.26
N VAL A 357 9.79 -27.56 4.78
CA VAL A 357 10.79 -27.20 5.81
C VAL A 357 10.62 -28.06 7.06
N LYS A 358 9.37 -28.33 7.48
CA LYS A 358 9.10 -29.24 8.60
C LYS A 358 9.50 -30.69 8.28
N ALA A 359 9.26 -31.15 7.06
CA ALA A 359 9.65 -32.50 6.62
C ALA A 359 11.17 -32.69 6.60
N PHE A 360 11.93 -31.64 6.27
CA PHE A 360 13.40 -31.63 6.29
C PHE A 360 14.00 -31.25 7.66
N GLY A 361 13.26 -31.43 8.75
CA GLY A 361 13.79 -31.22 10.11
C GLY A 361 14.07 -29.76 10.48
N GLY A 362 13.57 -28.81 9.68
CA GLY A 362 13.67 -27.37 9.92
C GLY A 362 14.99 -26.74 9.48
N ASP A 363 15.91 -27.46 8.84
CA ASP A 363 17.20 -26.90 8.42
C ASP A 363 17.02 -25.79 7.36
N PRO A 364 17.65 -24.61 7.53
CA PRO A 364 17.50 -23.50 6.59
C PRO A 364 18.33 -23.70 5.29
N PHE A 365 19.03 -24.83 5.17
CA PHE A 365 19.91 -25.18 4.04
C PHE A 365 19.40 -26.34 3.18
N TYR A 366 18.25 -26.96 3.53
CA TYR A 366 17.63 -28.05 2.75
C TYR A 366 16.13 -27.83 2.54
#